data_AF-A0A7S1CTN3-F1
#
_entry.id   AF-A0A7S1CTN3-F1
#
_cell.length_a   1.000
_cell.length_b   1.000
_cell.length_c   1.000
_cell.angle_alpha   90.00
_cell.angle_beta   90.00
_cell.angle_gamma   90.00
#
_symmetry.space_group_name_H-M   'P 1'
#
loop_
_entity.id
_entity.type
_entity.pdbx_description
1 polymer ?
#
loop_
_entity_poly.entity_id
_entity_poly.type
_entity_poly.pdbx_seq_one_letter_code
_entity_poly.pdbx_strand_id
1 'polypeptide(L)'
;AASTAGEDDGKEYKVKVRKRYISLAEPPALEEKKKEKSKDKKRKLGDAAELLDAKPQELPPPTELHPTGVICLRGKLVRHTSADLSLDNTIVHRIKGVWAMGLDVILADPDNTRGECNKFEYQHKCSGDSTVFPLSGRYTGSFYVTADANNKTKVAEKDVILKFSKNSEGYHNVEGKGSNYYGKYTITGTLDKEGVITIFRNFQAPKVKASKKSAAT
;
A
#
# COMPACT_ATOMS: atom_id res chain seq x y z
N ALA A 1 18.87 39.81 55.67
CA ALA A 1 19.62 38.65 55.16
C ALA A 1 18.89 38.10 53.93
N ALA A 2 19.61 37.97 52.80
CA ALA A 2 19.43 37.16 51.57
C ALA A 2 18.02 36.66 51.14
N SER A 3 17.45 36.97 49.96
CA SER A 3 17.75 36.50 48.56
C SER A 3 17.58 34.98 48.38
N THR A 4 16.89 34.37 47.40
CA THR A 4 16.82 34.63 45.94
C THR A 4 15.62 33.91 45.27
N ALA A 5 15.24 34.45 44.10
CA ALA A 5 14.34 33.88 43.10
C ALA A 5 14.85 32.57 42.46
N GLY A 6 13.94 31.71 41.99
CA GLY A 6 14.24 30.56 41.13
C GLY A 6 13.94 30.91 39.67
N GLU A 7 15.00 30.98 38.87
CA GLU A 7 15.00 31.20 37.42
C GLU A 7 14.47 29.95 36.68
N ASP A 8 13.51 30.15 35.79
CA ASP A 8 12.96 29.16 34.87
C ASP A 8 13.87 29.06 33.63
N ASP A 9 14.71 28.03 33.61
CA ASP A 9 15.74 27.82 32.60
C ASP A 9 15.14 27.04 31.41
N GLY A 10 14.40 27.76 30.56
CA GLY A 10 13.79 27.25 29.32
C GLY A 10 14.84 26.81 28.29
N LYS A 11 15.27 25.55 28.34
CA LYS A 11 16.17 24.96 27.34
C LYS A 11 15.40 24.55 26.08
N GLU A 12 15.54 25.35 25.03
CA GLU A 12 15.09 25.03 23.67
C GLU A 12 16.05 24.01 23.01
N TYR A 13 15.57 22.80 22.73
CA TYR A 13 16.39 21.77 22.05
C TYR A 13 16.20 21.84 20.53
N LYS A 14 17.27 22.21 19.82
CA LYS A 14 17.32 22.20 18.34
C LYS A 14 17.76 20.83 17.83
N VAL A 15 16.80 19.95 17.52
CA VAL A 15 17.08 18.64 16.91
C VAL A 15 17.38 18.82 15.40
N LYS A 16 18.61 18.54 14.97
CA LYS A 16 19.00 18.48 13.55
C LYS A 16 19.19 17.03 13.11
N VAL A 17 18.21 16.48 12.38
CA VAL A 17 18.32 15.17 11.75
C VAL A 17 19.11 15.30 10.44
N ARG A 18 20.31 14.69 10.36
CA ARG A 18 21.06 14.56 9.10
C ARG A 18 20.87 13.16 8.54
N LYS A 19 20.32 13.06 7.32
CA LYS A 19 20.23 11.81 6.55
C LYS A 19 21.63 11.44 6.05
N ARG A 20 22.16 10.29 6.48
CA ARG A 20 23.32 9.64 5.82
C ARG A 20 22.79 8.64 4.80
N TYR A 21 23.17 8.82 3.54
CA TYR A 21 22.91 7.85 2.47
C TYR A 21 24.13 6.94 2.33
N ILE A 22 23.90 5.63 2.28
CA ILE A 22 24.88 4.65 1.84
C ILE A 22 24.61 4.44 0.35
N SER A 23 25.57 4.81 -0.50
CA SER A 23 25.51 4.60 -1.95
C SER A 23 25.76 3.12 -2.27
N LEU A 24 24.73 2.42 -2.75
CA LEU A 24 24.94 1.16 -3.48
C LEU A 24 25.15 1.47 -4.97
N ALA A 25 26.08 0.73 -5.58
CA ALA A 25 26.57 0.91 -6.93
C ALA A 25 25.48 0.78 -8.01
N GLU A 26 25.65 1.53 -9.10
CA GLU A 26 24.69 1.64 -10.21
C GLU A 26 24.61 0.35 -11.05
N PRO A 27 23.39 -0.11 -11.40
CA PRO A 27 23.22 -1.15 -12.42
C PRO A 27 23.36 -0.58 -13.85
N PRO A 28 23.80 -1.40 -14.82
CA PRO A 28 24.14 -0.96 -16.18
C PRO A 28 22.91 -0.54 -17.01
N ALA A 29 23.14 0.42 -17.92
CA ALA A 29 22.15 1.04 -18.78
C ALA A 29 21.56 0.08 -19.83
N LEU A 30 20.23 0.15 -20.03
CA LEU A 30 19.53 -0.47 -21.14
C LEU A 30 19.08 0.59 -22.15
N GLU A 31 19.37 0.31 -23.43
CA GLU A 31 19.23 1.18 -24.59
C GLU A 31 17.78 1.60 -24.93
N GLU A 32 17.66 2.82 -25.46
CA GLU A 32 16.44 3.45 -25.95
C GLU A 32 15.99 2.85 -27.29
N LYS A 33 14.70 2.49 -27.42
CA LYS A 33 14.03 2.32 -28.72
C LYS A 33 13.05 3.46 -29.00
N LYS A 34 13.31 4.14 -30.13
CA LYS A 34 12.50 5.19 -30.77
C LYS A 34 11.03 4.78 -30.93
N LYS A 35 10.11 5.70 -30.66
CA LYS A 35 8.69 5.61 -31.09
C LYS A 35 8.39 6.64 -32.17
N GLU A 36 7.98 6.15 -33.33
CA GLU A 36 7.39 6.92 -34.42
C GLU A 36 5.94 7.36 -34.14
N LYS A 37 5.55 8.47 -34.77
CA LYS A 37 4.22 9.09 -34.75
C LYS A 37 3.28 8.40 -35.74
N SER A 38 2.01 8.23 -35.37
CA SER A 38 0.93 8.04 -36.34
C SER A 38 -0.43 8.52 -35.81
N LYS A 39 -0.91 9.56 -36.51
CA LYS A 39 -2.24 10.17 -36.72
C LYS A 39 -3.51 9.66 -36.02
N ASP A 40 -4.30 10.67 -35.65
CA ASP A 40 -5.73 10.69 -35.37
C ASP A 40 -6.61 9.81 -36.27
N LYS A 41 -7.52 9.05 -35.65
CA LYS A 41 -8.76 8.61 -36.30
C LYS A 41 -9.92 8.54 -35.31
N LYS A 42 -10.82 9.52 -35.47
CA LYS A 42 -12.19 9.67 -34.96
C LYS A 42 -12.94 8.33 -34.82
N ARG A 43 -13.38 7.97 -33.61
CA ARG A 43 -14.25 6.81 -33.36
C ARG A 43 -15.72 7.22 -33.50
N LYS A 44 -16.41 6.51 -34.40
CA LYS A 44 -17.86 6.53 -34.63
C LYS A 44 -18.48 5.44 -33.73
N LEU A 45 -19.61 5.74 -33.10
CA LEU A 45 -20.46 4.76 -32.43
C LEU A 45 -20.95 3.71 -33.44
N GLY A 46 -20.98 2.44 -33.02
CA GLY A 46 -21.49 1.31 -33.78
C GLY A 46 -21.75 0.13 -32.85
N ASP A 47 -22.87 -0.52 -33.10
CA ASP A 47 -23.70 -1.36 -32.25
C ASP A 47 -23.11 -2.67 -31.69
N ALA A 48 -23.85 -3.17 -30.69
CA ALA A 48 -23.73 -4.48 -30.08
C ALA A 48 -23.92 -5.64 -31.08
N ALA A 49 -22.93 -6.52 -31.16
CA ALA A 49 -23.04 -7.98 -31.33
C ALA A 49 -21.70 -8.55 -31.82
N GLU A 50 -20.76 -8.82 -30.91
CA GLU A 50 -19.73 -9.85 -31.12
C GLU A 50 -19.05 -10.15 -29.77
N LEU A 51 -19.57 -11.15 -29.06
CA LEU A 51 -18.98 -11.63 -27.81
C LEU A 51 -19.16 -13.15 -27.72
N LEU A 52 -18.63 -13.88 -28.70
CA LEU A 52 -18.50 -15.33 -28.65
C LEU A 52 -17.22 -15.78 -29.35
N ASP A 53 -16.06 -15.41 -28.80
CA ASP A 53 -14.83 -16.23 -28.93
C ASP A 53 -13.73 -15.81 -27.93
N ALA A 54 -14.10 -15.73 -26.65
CA ALA A 54 -13.10 -15.56 -25.59
C ALA A 54 -12.43 -16.92 -25.34
N LYS A 55 -11.23 -17.11 -25.90
CA LYS A 55 -10.32 -18.22 -25.53
C LYS A 55 -10.30 -18.38 -24.00
N PRO A 56 -10.27 -19.61 -23.44
CA PRO A 56 -10.12 -19.81 -22.00
C PRO A 56 -8.91 -19.01 -21.52
N GLN A 57 -9.16 -17.93 -20.78
CA GLN A 57 -8.10 -17.10 -20.25
C GLN A 57 -7.45 -17.91 -19.13
N GLU A 58 -6.26 -18.45 -19.42
CA GLU A 58 -5.47 -19.15 -18.42
C GLU A 58 -5.26 -18.24 -17.21
N LEU A 59 -5.62 -18.74 -16.03
CA LEU A 59 -5.52 -17.97 -14.80
C LEU A 59 -4.03 -17.72 -14.50
N PRO A 60 -3.66 -16.53 -13.99
CA PRO A 60 -2.28 -16.24 -13.66
C PRO A 60 -1.79 -17.16 -12.53
N PRO A 61 -0.48 -17.45 -12.47
CA PRO A 61 0.09 -18.11 -11.31
C PRO A 61 -0.06 -17.23 -10.06
N PRO A 62 0.00 -17.82 -8.85
CA PRO A 62 0.04 -17.03 -7.64
C PRO A 62 1.16 -16.00 -7.59
N THR A 63 0.87 -14.85 -6.98
CA THR A 63 1.91 -13.87 -6.68
C THR A 63 2.90 -14.45 -5.68
N GLU A 64 4.19 -14.36 -6.01
CA GLU A 64 5.28 -14.75 -5.13
C GLU A 64 5.29 -13.90 -3.85
N LEU A 65 5.50 -14.56 -2.71
CA LEU A 65 5.61 -13.88 -1.41
C LEU A 65 7.08 -13.57 -1.13
N HIS A 66 7.37 -12.37 -0.63
CA HIS A 66 8.72 -11.96 -0.29
C HIS A 66 8.92 -12.04 1.24
N PRO A 67 9.74 -12.97 1.76
CA PRO A 67 9.93 -13.11 3.20
C PRO A 67 10.52 -11.85 3.84
N THR A 68 11.49 -11.22 3.18
CA THR A 68 12.30 -10.12 3.73
C THR A 68 12.47 -8.97 2.74
N GLY A 69 12.89 -7.80 3.24
CA GLY A 69 13.36 -6.68 2.40
C GLY A 69 12.25 -5.85 1.76
N VAL A 70 10.98 -6.18 2.02
CA VAL A 70 9.81 -5.44 1.54
C VAL A 70 8.80 -5.31 2.67
N ILE A 71 8.24 -4.11 2.84
CA ILE A 71 7.19 -3.84 3.83
C ILE A 71 6.01 -4.79 3.57
N CYS A 72 5.68 -5.60 4.56
CA CYS A 72 4.59 -6.58 4.49
C CYS A 72 3.44 -6.15 5.40
N LEU A 73 2.21 -6.27 4.88
CA LEU A 73 0.97 -6.12 5.62
C LEU A 73 0.23 -7.46 5.55
N ARG A 74 -0.13 -8.00 6.71
CA ARG A 74 -0.89 -9.24 6.81
C ARG A 74 -2.10 -9.05 7.72
N GLY A 75 -3.27 -9.45 7.26
CA GLY A 75 -4.52 -9.25 8.00
C GLY A 75 -5.67 -10.11 7.50
N LYS A 76 -6.87 -9.84 7.99
CA LYS A 76 -8.10 -10.53 7.60
C LYS A 76 -9.00 -9.59 6.82
N LEU A 77 -9.48 -10.03 5.66
CA LEU A 77 -10.54 -9.35 4.90
C LEU A 77 -11.91 -9.88 5.36
N VAL A 78 -12.76 -8.97 5.82
CA VAL A 78 -14.12 -9.27 6.30
C VAL A 78 -15.12 -8.37 5.58
N ARG A 79 -16.27 -8.93 5.21
CA ARG A 79 -17.42 -8.19 4.70
C ARG A 79 -18.43 -8.00 5.83
N HIS A 80 -18.78 -6.75 6.12
CA HIS A 80 -19.88 -6.40 7.00
C HIS A 80 -21.06 -5.91 6.17
N THR A 81 -22.26 -6.37 6.53
CA THR A 81 -23.52 -5.99 5.89
C THR A 81 -24.26 -4.94 6.72
N SER A 82 -25.31 -4.35 6.14
CA SER A 82 -26.18 -3.39 6.83
C SER A 82 -26.80 -3.96 8.11
N ALA A 83 -27.13 -5.24 8.12
CA ALA A 83 -27.64 -5.95 9.31
C ALA A 83 -26.63 -5.93 10.47
N ASP A 84 -25.33 -6.01 10.16
CA ASP A 84 -24.25 -6.02 11.15
C ASP A 84 -23.91 -4.61 11.68
N LEU A 85 -24.24 -3.57 10.91
CA LEU A 85 -23.78 -2.20 11.16
C LEU A 85 -24.89 -1.20 11.48
N SER A 86 -26.17 -1.61 11.40
CA SER A 86 -27.33 -0.72 11.54
C SER A 86 -27.25 0.51 10.61
N LEU A 87 -26.70 0.33 9.40
CA LEU A 87 -26.53 1.36 8.38
C LEU A 87 -27.48 1.14 7.19
N ASP A 88 -27.81 2.22 6.50
CA ASP A 88 -28.67 2.25 5.31
C ASP A 88 -28.05 1.43 4.16
N ASN A 89 -28.47 0.18 4.01
CA ASN A 89 -28.13 -0.74 2.90
C ASN A 89 -26.66 -0.71 2.41
N THR A 90 -25.73 -0.42 3.32
CA THR A 90 -24.32 -0.20 2.99
C THR A 90 -23.52 -1.45 3.33
N ILE A 91 -22.75 -1.93 2.36
CA ILE A 91 -21.79 -3.01 2.57
C ILE A 91 -20.42 -2.39 2.82
N VAL A 92 -19.73 -2.88 3.84
CA VAL A 92 -18.38 -2.39 4.20
C VAL A 92 -17.41 -3.56 4.23
N HIS A 93 -16.42 -3.52 3.34
CA HIS A 93 -15.29 -4.44 3.35
C HIS A 93 -14.20 -3.84 4.22
N ARG A 94 -13.74 -4.59 5.23
CA ARG A 94 -12.67 -4.17 6.15
C ARG A 94 -11.52 -5.15 6.10
N ILE A 95 -10.32 -4.60 6.03
CA ILE A 95 -9.07 -5.34 6.22
C ILE A 95 -8.43 -4.82 7.48
N LYS A 96 -8.19 -5.70 8.45
CA LYS A 96 -7.48 -5.36 9.69
C LYS A 96 -6.36 -6.35 9.92
N GLY A 97 -5.23 -5.85 10.40
CA GLY A 97 -4.08 -6.70 10.70
C GLY A 97 -2.88 -5.92 11.18
N VAL A 98 -1.71 -6.48 10.91
CA VAL A 98 -0.41 -5.93 11.29
C VAL A 98 0.52 -5.77 10.10
N TRP A 99 1.50 -4.90 10.26
CA TRP A 99 2.53 -4.64 9.27
C TRP A 99 3.90 -4.64 9.93
N ALA A 100 4.90 -5.08 9.17
CA ALA A 100 6.30 -5.12 9.56
C ALA A 100 7.20 -4.91 8.34
N MET A 101 8.52 -4.88 8.58
CA MET A 101 9.52 -4.70 7.51
C MET A 101 9.76 -5.95 6.65
N GLY A 102 9.16 -7.07 7.02
CA GLY A 102 9.20 -8.33 6.29
C GLY A 102 8.04 -9.22 6.73
N LEU A 103 7.68 -10.19 5.89
CA LEU A 103 6.68 -11.20 6.22
C LEU A 103 7.21 -12.15 7.30
N ASP A 104 8.51 -12.45 7.27
CA ASP A 104 9.21 -13.26 8.27
C ASP A 104 8.98 -12.76 9.70
N VAL A 105 9.03 -11.45 9.93
CA VAL A 105 8.76 -10.82 11.24
C VAL A 105 7.35 -11.14 11.73
N ILE A 106 6.36 -11.05 10.84
CA ILE A 106 4.95 -11.33 11.19
C ILE A 106 4.73 -12.83 11.44
N LEU A 107 5.42 -13.69 10.69
CA LEU A 107 5.28 -15.14 10.82
C LEU A 107 6.00 -15.69 12.05
N ALA A 108 7.11 -15.07 12.46
CA ALA A 108 7.86 -15.46 13.65
C ALA A 108 7.12 -15.14 14.97
N ASP A 109 6.22 -14.16 14.95
CA ASP A 109 5.41 -13.76 16.11
C ASP A 109 3.97 -13.39 15.67
N PRO A 110 3.10 -14.38 15.38
CA PRO A 110 1.75 -14.16 14.87
C PRO A 110 0.86 -13.37 15.83
N ASP A 111 1.10 -13.52 17.13
CA ASP A 111 0.34 -12.85 18.19
C ASP A 111 0.93 -11.48 18.57
N ASN A 112 2.03 -11.08 17.91
CA ASN A 112 2.76 -9.83 18.13
C ASN A 112 3.13 -9.61 19.62
N THR A 113 3.52 -10.68 20.32
CA THR A 113 3.90 -10.63 21.75
C THR A 113 5.18 -9.82 21.99
N ARG A 114 6.05 -9.72 20.97
CA ARG A 114 7.28 -8.90 20.97
C ARG A 114 7.02 -7.44 20.64
N GLY A 115 5.85 -7.11 20.09
CA GLY A 115 5.47 -5.75 19.72
C GLY A 115 6.23 -5.17 18.52
N GLU A 116 6.85 -6.02 17.69
CA GLU A 116 7.63 -5.61 16.51
C GLU A 116 6.74 -5.27 15.31
N CYS A 117 5.48 -5.68 15.33
CA CYS A 117 4.51 -5.36 14.30
C CYS A 117 3.60 -4.20 14.73
N ASN A 118 3.20 -3.39 13.75
CA ASN A 118 2.31 -2.26 13.95
C ASN A 118 0.94 -2.51 13.30
N LYS A 119 -0.13 -1.93 13.85
CA LYS A 119 -1.49 -2.17 13.32
C LYS A 119 -1.77 -1.38 12.03
N PHE A 120 -2.58 -1.94 11.14
CA PHE A 120 -3.15 -1.24 10.01
C PHE A 120 -4.63 -1.59 9.80
N GLU A 121 -5.34 -0.71 9.09
CA GLU A 121 -6.72 -0.91 8.70
C GLU A 121 -6.99 -0.31 7.32
N TYR A 122 -7.69 -1.07 6.46
CA TYR A 122 -8.31 -0.58 5.23
C TYR A 122 -9.82 -0.78 5.26
N GLN A 123 -10.54 0.14 4.63
CA GLN A 123 -11.99 0.08 4.50
C GLN A 123 -12.44 0.48 3.09
N HIS A 124 -13.30 -0.33 2.48
CA HIS A 124 -14.03 0.01 1.26
C HIS A 124 -15.52 0.00 1.55
N LYS A 125 -16.17 1.15 1.37
CA LYS A 125 -17.63 1.28 1.50
C LYS A 125 -18.25 1.17 0.11
N CYS A 126 -19.31 0.38 0.01
CA CYS A 126 -20.04 0.16 -1.23
C CYS A 126 -21.49 0.57 -1.03
N SER A 127 -21.97 1.46 -1.90
CA SER A 127 -23.39 1.75 -2.04
C SER A 127 -24.01 0.73 -2.99
N GLY A 128 -24.95 -0.09 -2.51
CA GLY A 128 -25.70 -1.07 -3.30
C GLY A 128 -25.44 -2.53 -2.89
N ASP A 129 -26.17 -3.45 -3.54
CA ASP A 129 -26.31 -4.85 -3.12
C ASP A 129 -25.24 -5.80 -3.70
N SER A 130 -24.01 -5.31 -3.94
CA SER A 130 -22.95 -6.14 -4.54
C SER A 130 -22.68 -7.40 -3.70
N THR A 131 -22.81 -8.57 -4.32
CA THR A 131 -22.51 -9.86 -3.69
C THR A 131 -21.07 -10.30 -3.88
N VAL A 132 -20.29 -9.57 -4.69
CA VAL A 132 -18.91 -9.93 -5.07
C VAL A 132 -17.98 -9.85 -3.86
N PHE A 133 -17.25 -10.94 -3.61
CA PHE A 133 -16.22 -11.01 -2.59
C PHE A 133 -15.06 -11.90 -3.07
N PRO A 134 -13.80 -11.45 -2.95
CA PRO A 134 -13.35 -10.12 -2.51
C PRO A 134 -13.72 -9.02 -3.51
N LEU A 135 -13.82 -7.77 -3.03
CA LEU A 135 -14.23 -6.65 -3.87
C LEU A 135 -13.07 -5.72 -4.19
N SER A 136 -12.80 -5.59 -5.49
CA SER A 136 -11.82 -4.64 -6.03
C SER A 136 -12.36 -3.22 -5.96
N GLY A 137 -11.50 -2.24 -5.65
CA GLY A 137 -11.92 -0.86 -5.56
C GLY A 137 -10.98 0.03 -4.77
N ARG A 138 -11.48 1.23 -4.44
CA ARG A 138 -10.75 2.23 -3.65
C ARG A 138 -10.99 2.02 -2.15
N TYR A 139 -9.93 1.73 -1.43
CA TYR A 139 -9.93 1.61 0.02
C TYR A 139 -9.45 2.92 0.64
N THR A 140 -10.01 3.25 1.80
CA THR A 140 -9.47 4.26 2.72
C THR A 140 -8.63 3.53 3.75
N GLY A 141 -7.39 3.95 3.96
CA GLY A 141 -6.45 3.23 4.80
C GLY A 141 -5.78 4.07 5.87
N SER A 142 -5.29 3.39 6.91
CA SER A 142 -4.36 3.98 7.88
C SER A 142 -3.50 2.90 8.53
N PHE A 143 -2.32 3.28 8.99
CA PHE A 143 -1.44 2.43 9.78
C PHE A 143 -0.83 3.21 10.93
N TYR A 144 -0.39 2.50 11.96
CA TYR A 144 0.35 3.08 13.07
C TYR A 144 1.85 2.93 12.83
N VAL A 145 2.61 3.93 13.27
CA VAL A 145 4.06 3.86 13.38
C VAL A 145 4.39 4.12 14.84
N THR A 146 5.14 3.21 15.46
CA THR A 146 5.68 3.40 16.81
C THR A 146 7.02 4.12 16.68
N ALA A 147 7.11 5.35 17.19
CA ALA A 147 8.36 6.11 17.23
C ALA A 147 9.17 5.78 18.49
N ASP A 148 8.46 5.67 19.63
CA ASP A 148 8.99 5.30 20.95
C ASP A 148 7.94 4.47 21.71
N ALA A 149 8.30 3.86 22.85
CA ALA A 149 7.42 2.98 23.65
C ALA A 149 6.02 3.56 23.93
N ASN A 150 5.89 4.88 24.06
CA ASN A 150 4.62 5.56 24.37
C ASN A 150 4.03 6.35 23.19
N ASN A 151 4.75 6.51 22.08
CA ASN A 151 4.36 7.40 20.98
C ASN A 151 4.00 6.61 19.72
N LYS A 152 2.68 6.47 19.49
CA LYS A 152 2.13 5.87 18.27
C LYS A 152 1.49 6.94 17.39
N THR A 153 2.03 7.12 16.20
CA THR A 153 1.50 8.06 15.21
C THR A 153 0.64 7.30 14.22
N LYS A 154 -0.61 7.74 14.03
CA LYS A 154 -1.49 7.21 12.98
C LYS A 154 -1.22 7.94 11.67
N VAL A 155 -0.80 7.20 10.66
CA VAL A 155 -0.54 7.69 9.30
C VAL A 155 -1.71 7.32 8.41
N ALA A 156 -2.37 8.32 7.84
CA ALA A 156 -3.45 8.13 6.88
C ALA A 156 -2.88 7.80 5.49
N GLU A 157 -3.61 6.97 4.76
CA GLU A 157 -3.25 6.55 3.40
C GLU A 157 -4.31 6.99 2.41
N LYS A 158 -3.83 7.44 1.24
CA LYS A 158 -4.62 8.03 0.17
C LYS A 158 -4.48 7.20 -1.08
N ASP A 159 -5.55 7.19 -1.87
CA ASP A 159 -5.60 6.55 -3.19
C ASP A 159 -5.23 5.06 -3.18
N VAL A 160 -5.52 4.36 -2.07
CA VAL A 160 -5.32 2.91 -2.00
C VAL A 160 -6.33 2.25 -2.91
N ILE A 161 -5.86 1.61 -3.97
CA ILE A 161 -6.68 0.84 -4.91
C ILE A 161 -6.19 -0.59 -4.86
N LEU A 162 -7.11 -1.52 -4.58
CA LEU A 162 -6.85 -2.95 -4.58
C LEU A 162 -7.65 -3.62 -5.71
N LYS A 163 -6.99 -4.50 -6.44
CA LYS A 163 -7.55 -5.36 -7.47
C LYS A 163 -7.31 -6.80 -7.06
N PHE A 164 -8.39 -7.56 -6.97
CA PHE A 164 -8.37 -8.99 -6.70
C PHE A 164 -8.59 -9.74 -8.02
N SER A 165 -7.70 -10.67 -8.35
CA SER A 165 -7.83 -11.53 -9.53
C SER A 165 -7.64 -12.97 -9.12
N LYS A 166 -8.55 -13.86 -9.54
CA LYS A 166 -8.43 -15.29 -9.27
C LYS A 166 -7.16 -15.84 -9.91
N ASN A 167 -6.42 -16.68 -9.20
CA ASN A 167 -5.22 -17.35 -9.71
C ASN A 167 -5.46 -18.85 -9.95
N SER A 168 -4.47 -19.51 -10.55
CA SER A 168 -4.53 -20.93 -10.90
C SER A 168 -4.68 -21.88 -9.70
N GLU A 169 -4.37 -21.44 -8.47
CA GLU A 169 -4.52 -22.23 -7.23
C GLU A 169 -5.89 -22.06 -6.54
N GLY A 170 -6.78 -21.28 -7.16
CA GLY A 170 -8.17 -21.13 -6.72
C GLY A 170 -8.38 -20.12 -5.59
N TYR A 171 -7.39 -19.27 -5.31
CA TYR A 171 -7.54 -18.08 -4.46
C TYR A 171 -7.28 -16.81 -5.29
N HIS A 172 -6.94 -15.66 -4.67
CA HIS A 172 -6.76 -14.41 -5.39
C HIS A 172 -5.35 -13.83 -5.26
N ASN A 173 -4.81 -13.34 -6.38
CA ASN A 173 -3.74 -12.37 -6.38
C ASN A 173 -4.31 -10.99 -6.04
N VAL A 174 -3.49 -10.17 -5.40
CA VAL A 174 -3.80 -8.81 -5.01
C VAL A 174 -2.79 -7.87 -5.66
N GLU A 175 -3.28 -6.98 -6.50
CA GLU A 175 -2.48 -5.93 -7.12
C GLU A 175 -3.03 -4.56 -6.76
N GLY A 176 -2.18 -3.55 -6.75
CA GLY A 176 -2.67 -2.22 -6.42
C GLY A 176 -1.62 -1.14 -6.38
N LYS A 177 -2.06 0.01 -5.89
CA LYS A 177 -1.23 1.18 -5.63
C LYS A 177 -1.81 1.97 -4.49
N GLY A 178 -0.97 2.79 -3.88
CA GLY A 178 -1.39 3.74 -2.87
C GLY A 178 -0.35 4.84 -2.69
N SER A 179 -0.68 5.77 -1.80
CA SER A 179 0.23 6.82 -1.39
C SER A 179 0.01 7.20 0.06
N ASN A 180 1.09 7.60 0.73
CA ASN A 180 1.04 8.15 2.07
C ASN A 180 2.14 9.21 2.22
N TYR A 181 2.38 9.68 3.44
CA TYR A 181 3.39 10.69 3.73
C TYR A 181 4.81 10.31 3.24
N TYR A 182 5.13 9.02 3.19
CA TYR A 182 6.45 8.51 2.76
C TYR A 182 6.60 8.41 1.24
N GLY A 183 5.52 8.53 0.47
CA GLY A 183 5.54 8.53 -0.98
C GLY A 183 4.49 7.62 -1.61
N LYS A 184 4.68 7.36 -2.91
CA LYS A 184 3.84 6.45 -3.70
C LYS A 184 4.42 5.04 -3.69
N TYR A 185 3.54 4.05 -3.62
CA TYR A 185 3.92 2.65 -3.61
C TYR A 185 2.99 1.81 -4.49
N THR A 186 3.51 0.71 -5.02
CA THR A 186 2.71 -0.37 -5.62
C THR A 186 2.43 -1.45 -4.58
N ILE A 187 1.38 -2.21 -4.82
CA ILE A 187 0.92 -3.31 -3.97
C ILE A 187 0.92 -4.59 -4.79
N THR A 188 1.52 -5.64 -4.24
CA THR A 188 1.46 -7.02 -4.75
C THR A 188 1.16 -7.96 -3.59
N GLY A 189 0.56 -9.12 -3.83
CA GLY A 189 0.29 -10.08 -2.77
C GLY A 189 -0.82 -11.07 -3.08
N THR A 190 -1.38 -11.66 -2.05
CA THR A 190 -2.40 -12.71 -2.15
C THR A 190 -3.50 -12.54 -1.11
N LEU A 191 -4.66 -13.11 -1.40
CA LEU A 191 -5.76 -13.35 -0.47
C LEU A 191 -6.11 -14.83 -0.56
N ASP A 192 -5.92 -15.56 0.54
CA ASP A 192 -6.21 -16.99 0.63
C ASP A 192 -7.71 -17.29 0.80
N LYS A 193 -8.05 -18.59 0.85
CA LYS A 193 -9.44 -19.07 0.94
C LYS A 193 -10.06 -18.79 2.30
N GLU A 194 -9.21 -18.68 3.32
CA GLU A 194 -9.56 -18.35 4.69
C GLU A 194 -9.78 -16.84 4.86
N GLY A 195 -9.52 -16.02 3.84
CA GLY A 195 -9.67 -14.57 3.87
C GLY A 195 -8.50 -13.85 4.56
N VAL A 196 -7.36 -14.51 4.75
CA VAL A 196 -6.11 -13.86 5.15
C VAL A 196 -5.49 -13.21 3.91
N ILE A 197 -5.26 -11.92 4.01
CA ILE A 197 -4.62 -11.11 2.99
C ILE A 197 -3.18 -10.83 3.39
N THR A 198 -2.25 -11.07 2.47
CA THR A 198 -0.82 -10.78 2.62
C THR A 198 -0.39 -9.90 1.44
N ILE A 199 -0.02 -8.65 1.71
CA ILE A 199 0.38 -7.69 0.67
C ILE A 199 1.72 -7.03 0.98
N PHE A 200 2.47 -6.72 -0.06
CA PHE A 200 3.76 -6.08 -0.03
C PHE A 200 3.68 -4.69 -0.62
N ARG A 201 4.37 -3.73 0.00
CA ARG A 201 4.47 -2.35 -0.50
C ARG A 201 5.85 -2.08 -1.06
N ASN A 202 5.89 -1.74 -2.34
CA ASN A 202 7.11 -1.35 -3.02
C ASN A 202 7.08 0.15 -3.30
N PHE A 203 7.86 0.92 -2.55
CA PHE A 203 7.96 2.37 -2.72
C PHE A 203 8.82 2.71 -3.94
N GLN A 204 8.34 3.64 -4.76
CA GLN A 204 9.13 4.12 -5.90
C GLN A 204 10.22 5.07 -5.40
N ALA A 205 11.46 4.82 -5.79
CA ALA A 205 12.56 5.75 -5.53
C ALA A 205 12.24 7.12 -6.14
N PRO A 206 12.42 8.23 -5.40
CA PRO A 206 12.27 9.57 -5.99
C PRO A 206 13.26 9.74 -7.14
N LYS A 207 12.75 10.07 -8.34
CA LYS A 207 13.63 10.45 -9.46
C LYS A 207 14.36 11.75 -9.09
N VAL A 208 15.64 11.66 -8.75
CA VAL A 208 16.47 12.84 -8.48
C VAL A 208 16.62 13.59 -9.81
N LYS A 209 15.95 14.73 -9.96
CA LYS A 209 16.19 15.62 -11.09
C LYS A 209 17.54 16.29 -10.86
N ALA A 210 18.56 15.93 -11.65
CA ALA A 210 19.83 16.64 -11.66
C ALA A 210 19.57 18.11 -11.99
N SER A 211 19.73 19.00 -11.01
CA SER A 211 19.74 20.44 -11.25
C SER A 211 20.97 20.76 -12.11
N LYS A 212 20.76 21.17 -13.37
CA LYS A 212 21.84 21.75 -14.19
C LYS A 212 22.40 22.94 -13.43
N LYS A 213 23.65 22.82 -12.95
CA LYS A 213 24.43 23.94 -12.45
C LYS A 213 24.60 24.89 -13.64
N SER A 214 23.95 26.04 -13.61
CA SER A 214 24.26 27.13 -14.53
C SER A 214 25.69 27.57 -14.22
N ALA A 215 26.61 27.29 -15.15
CA ALA A 215 27.92 27.91 -15.14
C ALA A 215 27.71 29.41 -15.36
N ALA A 216 28.04 30.22 -14.37
CA ALA A 216 28.20 31.65 -14.54
C ALA A 216 29.52 31.87 -15.28
N THR A 217 29.45 32.59 -16.39
CA THR A 217 30.60 33.19 -17.10
C THR A 217 30.68 34.65 -16.70
#